data_AF-A0A257LV49-F1
#
_entry.id   AF-A0A257LV49-F1
#
_cell.length_a   1.000
_cell.length_b   1.000
_cell.length_c   1.000
_cell.angle_alpha   90.00
_cell.angle_beta   90.00
_cell.angle_gamma   90.00
#
_symmetry.space_group_name_H-M   'P 1'
#
loop_
_entity.id
_entity.type
_entity.pdbx_description
1 polymer ?
#
loop_
_entity_poly.entity_id
_entity_poly.type
_entity_poly.pdbx_seq_one_letter_code
_entity_poly.pdbx_strand_id
1 'polypeptide(L)'
;MLDVWDADWEFRTFSEQICFFGHTHQAIAYRESDNRVGVIESYTFEIVPGARYMINPGSVGQPRDYDPRAAFVLMEDGMVRILRVMYDVKKAAAKILEAGLPPILAERLYQGL
;
A
#
# COMPACT_ATOMS: atom_id res chain seq x y z
N MET A 1 2.54 -5.68 10.35
CA MET A 1 3.23 -4.66 9.55
C MET A 1 4.42 -5.38 8.96
N LEU A 2 4.55 -5.39 7.64
CA LEU A 2 5.71 -6.01 6.99
C LEU A 2 6.86 -5.03 7.21
N ASP A 3 7.95 -5.45 7.86
CA ASP A 3 9.10 -4.60 8.06
C ASP A 3 10.19 -4.88 7.00
N VAL A 4 11.35 -4.24 7.13
CA VAL A 4 12.45 -4.42 6.16
C VAL A 4 13.03 -5.84 6.19
N TRP A 5 12.95 -6.53 7.33
CA TRP A 5 13.44 -7.90 7.49
C TRP A 5 12.49 -8.90 6.87
N ASP A 6 11.19 -8.69 7.04
CA ASP A 6 10.17 -9.46 6.32
C ASP A 6 10.36 -9.30 4.81
N ALA A 7 10.58 -8.07 4.32
CA ALA A 7 10.81 -7.82 2.90
C ALA A 7 12.09 -8.51 2.38
N ASP A 8 13.20 -8.48 3.13
CA ASP A 8 14.44 -9.20 2.77
C ASP A 8 14.24 -10.70 2.62
N TRP A 9 13.43 -11.30 3.48
CA TRP A 9 13.06 -12.70 3.34
C TRP A 9 12.24 -12.95 2.08
N GLU A 10 11.22 -12.11 1.83
CA GLU A 10 10.33 -12.26 0.69
C GLU A 10 11.02 -12.04 -0.66
N PHE A 11 12.03 -11.16 -0.76
CA PHE A 11 12.83 -11.01 -1.98
C PHE A 11 13.53 -12.31 -2.42
N ARG A 12 13.68 -13.29 -1.53
CA ARG A 12 14.28 -14.61 -1.85
C ARG A 12 13.26 -15.61 -2.41
N THR A 13 11.97 -15.31 -2.35
CA THR A 13 10.89 -16.23 -2.77
C THR A 13 10.46 -16.02 -4.22
N PHE A 14 10.87 -14.91 -4.85
CA PHE A 14 10.60 -14.57 -6.24
C PHE A 14 11.85 -14.02 -6.95
N SER A 15 11.87 -14.00 -8.29
CA SER A 15 13.03 -13.56 -9.10
C SER A 15 12.72 -12.40 -10.04
N GLU A 16 11.45 -12.06 -10.20
CA GLU A 16 10.96 -10.95 -11.00
C GLU A 16 11.47 -9.61 -10.48
N GLN A 17 11.59 -8.63 -11.38
CA GLN A 17 12.03 -7.28 -11.01
C GLN A 17 11.02 -6.57 -10.10
N ILE A 18 9.73 -6.86 -10.26
CA ILE A 18 8.65 -6.18 -9.55
C ILE A 18 7.66 -7.22 -9.01
N CYS A 19 7.37 -7.13 -7.72
CA CYS A 19 6.32 -7.88 -7.05
C CYS A 19 5.29 -6.91 -6.44
N PHE A 20 4.05 -6.99 -6.89
CA PHE A 20 2.93 -6.27 -6.26
C PHE A 20 2.32 -7.14 -5.17
N PHE A 21 2.06 -6.55 -4.01
CA PHE A 21 1.42 -7.25 -2.89
C PHE A 21 0.39 -6.36 -2.20
N GLY A 22 -0.37 -6.92 -1.26
CA GLY A 22 -1.46 -6.21 -0.58
C GLY A 22 -1.65 -6.72 0.84
N HIS A 23 -2.91 -6.98 1.23
CA HIS A 23 -3.32 -7.55 2.52
C HIS A 23 -3.14 -6.64 3.75
N THR A 24 -2.02 -5.94 3.88
CA THR A 24 -1.72 -5.09 5.04
C THR A 24 -2.55 -3.79 5.08
N HIS A 25 -3.04 -3.36 3.92
CA HIS A 25 -3.72 -2.08 3.70
C HIS A 25 -2.84 -0.83 3.98
N GLN A 26 -1.52 -1.00 3.97
CA GLN A 26 -0.56 0.09 4.16
C GLN A 26 0.19 0.33 2.87
N ALA A 27 0.19 1.57 2.39
CA ALA A 27 0.93 1.91 1.18
C ALA A 27 2.43 2.00 1.50
N ILE A 28 3.20 1.07 0.95
CA ILE A 28 4.64 0.95 1.21
C ILE A 28 5.33 0.31 0.01
N ALA A 29 6.57 0.71 -0.26
CA ALA A 29 7.40 0.06 -1.26
C ALA A 29 8.78 -0.21 -0.69
N TYR A 30 9.38 -1.31 -1.12
CA TYR A 30 10.74 -1.70 -0.81
C TYR A 30 11.54 -1.85 -2.09
N ARG A 31 12.82 -1.54 -2.01
CA ARG A 31 13.79 -1.79 -3.06
C ARG A 31 14.90 -2.67 -2.53
N GLU A 32 15.23 -3.71 -3.29
CA GLU A 32 16.46 -4.46 -3.13
C GLU A 32 17.46 -4.03 -4.22
N SER A 33 18.67 -3.66 -3.81
CA SER A 33 19.81 -3.35 -4.70
C SER A 33 21.10 -3.72 -3.98
N ASP A 34 22.06 -4.30 -4.69
CA ASP A 34 23.35 -4.72 -4.12
C ASP A 34 23.22 -5.59 -2.85
N ASN A 35 22.25 -6.51 -2.85
CA ASN A 35 21.88 -7.37 -1.71
C ASN A 35 21.49 -6.59 -0.44
N ARG A 36 20.93 -5.38 -0.60
CA ARG A 36 20.40 -4.58 0.50
C ARG A 36 18.96 -4.21 0.23
N VAL A 37 18.11 -4.42 1.23
CA VAL A 37 16.70 -4.05 1.19
C VAL A 37 16.48 -2.78 1.99
N GLY A 38 15.68 -1.85 1.43
CA GLY A 38 15.30 -0.62 2.09
C GLY A 38 13.90 -0.17 1.68
N VAL A 39 13.28 0.63 2.55
CA VAL A 39 11.99 1.27 2.26
C VAL A 39 12.20 2.41 1.28
N ILE A 40 11.30 2.55 0.31
CA ILE A 40 11.23 3.72 -0.55
C ILE A 40 10.33 4.75 0.15
N GLU A 41 10.91 5.86 0.60
CA GLU A 41 10.20 6.90 1.36
C GLU A 41 9.30 7.79 0.48
N SER A 42 9.47 7.72 -0.85
CA SER A 42 8.66 8.47 -1.82
C SER A 42 7.54 7.62 -2.41
N TYR A 43 6.36 8.20 -2.55
CA TYR A 43 5.26 7.62 -3.33
C TYR A 43 5.44 7.72 -4.84
N THR A 44 6.49 8.38 -5.33
CA THR A 44 6.84 8.40 -6.75
C THR A 44 8.30 8.02 -6.93
N PHE A 45 8.56 6.99 -7.72
CA PHE A 45 9.91 6.48 -7.98
C PHE A 45 9.99 5.76 -9.33
N GLU A 46 11.20 5.67 -9.86
CA GLU A 46 11.50 4.96 -11.10
C GLU A 46 11.97 3.53 -10.81
N ILE A 47 11.62 2.62 -11.73
CA ILE A 47 12.17 1.28 -11.80
C ILE A 47 13.51 1.35 -12.52
N VAL A 48 14.59 1.08 -11.78
CA VAL A 48 15.95 1.10 -12.32
C VAL A 48 16.45 -0.31 -12.61
N PRO A 49 17.27 -0.51 -13.67
CA PRO A 49 17.94 -1.78 -13.91
C PRO A 49 18.81 -2.22 -12.73
N GLY A 50 18.85 -3.52 -12.46
CA GLY A 50 19.67 -4.11 -11.39
C GLY A 50 19.06 -4.01 -9.98
N ALA A 51 17.92 -3.35 -9.82
CA ALA A 51 17.16 -3.33 -8.58
C ALA A 51 15.85 -4.13 -8.70
N ARG A 52 15.40 -4.70 -7.59
CA ARG A 52 14.09 -5.38 -7.46
C ARG A 52 13.18 -4.63 -6.51
N TYR A 53 11.88 -4.76 -6.70
CA TYR A 53 10.86 -3.95 -6.02
C TYR A 53 9.74 -4.80 -5.46
N MET A 54 9.34 -4.52 -4.22
CA MET A 54 8.08 -4.99 -3.64
C MET A 54 7.19 -3.77 -3.40
N ILE A 55 5.99 -3.76 -3.96
CA ILE A 55 5.12 -2.57 -3.97
C ILE A 55 3.75 -2.94 -3.44
N ASN A 56 3.38 -2.32 -2.32
CA ASN A 56 2.04 -2.36 -1.78
C ASN A 56 1.34 -1.04 -2.07
N PRO A 57 0.26 -1.04 -2.86
CA PRO A 57 -0.46 0.18 -3.19
C PRO A 57 -1.24 0.75 -2.00
N GLY A 58 -1.38 0.01 -0.89
CA GLY A 58 -2.28 0.30 0.20
C GLY A 58 -3.65 -0.33 -0.02
N SER A 59 -4.72 0.36 0.39
CA SER A 59 -6.08 -0.13 0.24
C SER A 59 -7.00 0.94 -0.33
N VAL A 60 -7.85 0.53 -1.27
CA VAL A 60 -8.89 1.39 -1.85
C VAL A 60 -10.02 1.64 -0.84
N GLY A 61 -10.41 0.61 -0.07
CA GLY A 61 -11.65 0.63 0.72
C GLY A 61 -11.46 0.74 2.23
N GLN A 62 -10.29 0.39 2.76
CA GLN A 62 -10.00 0.44 4.20
C GLN A 62 -8.50 0.64 4.44
N PRO A 63 -7.92 1.82 4.17
CA PRO A 63 -6.53 2.14 4.53
C PRO A 63 -6.25 1.89 6.02
N ARG A 64 -5.04 1.45 6.36
CA ARG A 64 -4.62 1.15 7.76
C ARG A 64 -3.29 1.78 8.13
N ASP A 65 -3.01 2.95 7.56
CA ASP A 65 -1.78 3.72 7.72
C ASP A 65 -2.03 5.16 8.16
N TYR A 66 -3.15 5.41 8.84
CA TYR A 66 -3.55 6.71 9.39
C TYR A 66 -3.85 7.80 8.34
N ASP A 67 -3.91 7.42 7.05
CA ASP A 67 -4.42 8.26 5.98
C ASP A 67 -5.76 7.68 5.46
N PRO A 68 -6.91 8.31 5.72
CA PRO A 68 -8.21 7.77 5.35
C PRO A 68 -8.47 7.78 3.84
N ARG A 69 -7.60 8.39 3.02
CA ARG A 69 -7.75 8.43 1.55
C ARG A 69 -7.55 7.05 0.95
N ALA A 70 -8.36 6.73 -0.05
CA ALA A 70 -8.21 5.53 -0.86
C ALA A 70 -6.83 5.53 -1.51
N ALA A 71 -6.15 4.38 -1.49
CA ALA A 71 -4.81 4.21 -2.03
C ALA A 71 -4.79 3.20 -3.17
N PHE A 72 -4.06 3.54 -4.24
CA PHE A 72 -3.80 2.65 -5.37
C PHE A 72 -2.46 3.02 -6.02
N VAL A 73 -1.96 2.18 -6.93
CA VAL A 73 -0.73 2.45 -7.69
C VAL A 73 -1.04 2.65 -9.16
N LEU A 74 -0.36 3.62 -9.78
CA LEU A 74 -0.24 3.77 -11.22
C LEU A 74 1.20 3.45 -11.60
N MET A 75 1.40 2.57 -12.58
CA MET A 75 2.71 2.28 -13.14
C MET A 75 2.64 2.47 -14.66
N GLU A 76 3.45 3.37 -15.18
CA GLU A 76 3.48 3.76 -16.60
C GLU A 76 4.91 4.17 -16.96
N ASP A 77 5.41 3.72 -18.10
CA ASP A 77 6.75 4.07 -18.63
C ASP A 77 7.91 3.91 -17.63
N GLY A 78 7.87 2.87 -16.80
CA GLY A 78 8.91 2.60 -15.78
C GLY A 78 8.82 3.48 -14.54
N MET A 79 7.82 4.35 -14.44
CA MET A 79 7.54 5.18 -13.27
C MET A 79 6.40 4.58 -12.45
N VAL A 80 6.60 4.49 -11.13
CA VAL A 80 5.60 4.05 -10.16
C VAL A 80 5.11 5.25 -9.36
N ARG A 81 3.79 5.35 -9.19
CA ARG A 81 3.11 6.38 -8.41
C ARG A 81 2.07 5.75 -7.49
N ILE A 82 2.32 5.76 -6.19
CA ILE A 82 1.31 5.46 -5.18
C ILE A 82 0.45 6.71 -5.01
N LEU A 83 -0.82 6.60 -5.35
CA LEU A 83 -1.77 7.71 -5.37
C LEU A 83 -2.76 7.59 -4.21
N ARG A 84 -3.10 8.74 -3.64
CA ARG A 84 -4.11 8.89 -2.59
C ARG A 84 -5.23 9.79 -3.08
N VAL A 85 -6.47 9.32 -2.97
CA VAL A 85 -7.63 10.07 -3.46
C VAL A 85 -8.70 10.17 -2.37
N MET A 86 -9.23 11.37 -2.19
CA MET A 86 -10.36 11.62 -1.30
C MET A 86 -11.61 10.94 -1.85
N TYR A 87 -12.41 10.36 -0.95
CA TYR A 87 -13.74 9.86 -1.26
C TYR A 87 -14.71 10.27 -0.15
N ASP A 88 -16.00 10.04 -0.38
CA ASP A 88 -17.03 10.32 0.61
C ASP A 88 -17.02 9.25 1.72
N VAL A 89 -16.07 9.38 2.65
CA VAL A 89 -15.89 8.52 3.83
C VAL A 89 -17.18 8.48 4.65
N LYS A 90 -17.88 9.62 4.77
CA LYS A 90 -19.12 9.73 5.52
C LYS A 90 -20.22 8.86 4.92
N LYS A 91 -20.38 8.90 3.60
CA LYS A 91 -21.34 8.05 2.89
C LYS A 91 -20.97 6.57 2.96
N ALA A 92 -19.69 6.21 2.90
CA ALA A 92 -19.26 4.82 3.07
C ALA A 92 -19.54 4.32 4.50
N ALA A 93 -19.20 5.11 5.51
CA ALA A 93 -19.47 4.82 6.91
C ALA A 93 -20.97 4.69 7.21
N ALA A 94 -21.81 5.58 6.68
CA ALA A 94 -23.26 5.53 6.84
C ALA A 94 -23.83 4.20 6.31
N LYS A 95 -23.40 3.76 5.12
CA LYS A 95 -23.82 2.47 4.55
C LYS A 95 -23.46 1.28 5.43
N ILE A 96 -22.31 1.30 6.10
CA ILE A 96 -21.90 0.25 7.05
C ILE A 96 -22.87 0.19 8.22
N LEU A 97 -23.23 1.35 8.78
CA LEU A 97 -24.16 1.45 9.91
C LEU A 97 -25.60 1.06 9.51
N GLU A 98 -26.08 1.52 8.36
CA GLU A 98 -27.39 1.18 7.80
C GLU A 98 -27.54 -0.33 7.54
N ALA A 99 -26.44 -1.00 7.19
CA ALA A 99 -26.39 -2.45 7.03
C ALA A 99 -26.37 -3.22 8.36
N GLY A 100 -26.38 -2.54 9.51
CA GLY A 100 -26.34 -3.16 10.84
C GLY A 100 -24.97 -3.79 11.19
N LEU A 101 -23.90 -3.41 10.50
CA LEU A 101 -22.55 -3.91 10.78
C LEU A 101 -21.94 -3.24 12.02
N PRO A 102 -20.95 -3.86 12.68
CA PRO A 102 -20.30 -3.28 13.85
C PRO A 102 -19.81 -1.84 13.62
N PRO A 103 -20.19 -0.86 14.48
CA PRO A 103 -19.86 0.56 14.28
C PRO A 103 -18.37 0.86 14.10
N ILE A 104 -17.52 0.06 14.75
CA ILE A 104 -16.07 0.13 14.62
C ILE A 104 -15.60 0.01 13.17
N LEU A 105 -16.32 -0.69 12.27
CA LEU A 105 -15.97 -0.79 10.85
C LEU A 105 -16.17 0.54 10.11
N ALA A 106 -17.12 1.36 10.55
CA ALA A 106 -17.40 2.68 10.00
C ALA A 106 -16.42 3.72 10.57
N GLU A 107 -16.17 3.69 11.88
CA GLU A 107 -15.26 4.61 12.58
C GLU A 107 -13.84 4.55 12.03
N ARG A 108 -13.35 3.33 11.78
CA ARG A 108 -12.06 3.04 11.15
C ARG A 108 -11.81 3.80 9.85
N LEU A 109 -12.84 3.97 9.01
CA LEU A 109 -12.68 4.63 7.71
C LEU A 109 -12.29 6.11 7.86
N TYR A 110 -12.73 6.78 8.92
CA TYR A 110 -12.38 8.19 9.18
C TYR A 110 -10.93 8.36 9.62
N GLN A 111 -10.37 7.34 10.26
CA GLN A 111 -9.03 7.40 10.85
C GLN A 111 -7.97 6.74 9.96
N GLY A 112 -8.37 5.94 8.97
CA GLY A 112 -7.44 5.10 8.21
C GLY A 112 -6.85 3.99 9.10
N LEU A 113 -7.71 3.28 9.83
CA LEU A 113 -7.35 2.23 10.80
C LEU A 113 -7.93 0.84 10.46
#